data_AF-A0A1S1YUG6-F1
#
_entry.id   AF-A0A1S1YUG6-F1
#
_cell.length_a   1.000
_cell.length_b   1.000
_cell.length_c   1.000
_cell.angle_alpha   90.00
_cell.angle_beta   90.00
_cell.angle_gamma   90.00
#
_symmetry.space_group_name_H-M   'P 1'
#
loop_
_entity.id
_entity.type
_entity.pdbx_description
1 polymer ?
#
loop_
_entity_poly.entity_id
_entity_poly.type
_entity_poly.pdbx_seq_one_letter_code
_entity_poly.pdbx_strand_id
1 'polypeptide(L)'
;MMRKRIIGIITIVLFYSSSFIYSQDISLFVKENTFSYEGIELKINNVSKRETLNKLLETYPSSNLDEFHPFYLNNDSLIDFIYDGPIITNPGLDGNQVLFFENKENGKFEVIASSYGSILKVKRDKVSGSTLFITLDEGCCLSITFDLNFMWMIENNDELSFTHSSPIQYNIETLYFPKHGNIEALNFKVLHNNYNLRSSPFIQDDNIIEEYHKGDRGVVVSTFKSDERVWWFVIMDNKVSLSRKCGWMSSRYLESY
;
A
#
# COMPACT_ATOMS: atom_id res chain seq x y z
N MET A 1 -24.63 -54.07 27.75
CA MET A 1 -24.23 -54.16 26.33
C MET A 1 -24.40 -52.79 25.70
N MET A 2 -23.39 -51.93 25.71
CA MET A 2 -22.30 -51.81 24.72
C MET A 2 -22.70 -51.16 23.38
N ARG A 3 -22.31 -49.88 23.26
CA ARG A 3 -21.69 -49.17 22.12
C ARG A 3 -22.42 -49.18 20.76
N LYS A 4 -22.66 -47.97 20.22
CA LYS A 4 -21.71 -47.30 19.29
C LYS A 4 -22.08 -45.82 19.08
N ARG A 5 -21.06 -44.96 19.23
CA ARG A 5 -21.03 -43.55 18.83
C ARG A 5 -20.92 -43.48 17.30
N ILE A 6 -21.59 -42.52 16.68
CA ILE A 6 -21.17 -41.97 15.38
C ILE A 6 -20.98 -40.48 15.58
N ILE A 7 -19.70 -40.10 15.72
CA ILE A 7 -19.21 -38.75 15.57
C ILE A 7 -18.93 -38.61 14.07
N GLY A 8 -19.75 -37.85 13.37
CA GLY A 8 -19.59 -37.53 11.95
C GLY A 8 -19.08 -36.10 11.82
N ILE A 9 -17.81 -36.00 11.46
CA ILE A 9 -17.02 -34.80 11.21
C ILE A 9 -17.69 -33.93 10.13
N ILE A 10 -18.04 -32.68 10.45
CA ILE A 10 -18.19 -31.60 9.47
C ILE A 10 -17.28 -30.46 9.94
N THR A 11 -15.99 -30.66 9.73
CA THR A 11 -14.98 -29.60 9.77
C THR A 11 -14.25 -29.71 8.45
N ILE A 12 -14.74 -29.01 7.43
CA ILE A 12 -14.03 -28.58 6.21
C ILE A 12 -15.05 -27.70 5.47
N VAL A 13 -14.69 -26.42 5.28
CA VAL A 13 -15.15 -25.41 4.31
C VAL A 13 -15.25 -24.05 5.02
N LEU A 14 -14.14 -23.52 5.54
CA LEU A 14 -14.02 -22.10 5.94
C LEU A 14 -12.58 -21.56 5.72
N PHE A 15 -11.83 -22.11 4.77
CA PHE A 15 -10.45 -21.64 4.47
C PHE A 15 -10.24 -21.14 3.04
N TYR A 16 -11.31 -21.00 2.23
CA TYR A 16 -11.19 -20.57 0.83
C TYR A 16 -11.83 -19.21 0.49
N SER A 17 -12.40 -18.49 1.47
CA SER A 17 -13.05 -17.20 1.19
C SER A 17 -12.17 -15.97 1.41
N SER A 18 -11.04 -16.06 2.12
CA SER A 18 -10.18 -14.90 2.35
C SER A 18 -9.39 -14.47 1.11
N SER A 19 -9.01 -15.40 0.24
CA SER A 19 -8.24 -15.08 -0.98
C SER A 19 -9.09 -14.49 -2.11
N PHE A 20 -10.41 -14.69 -2.09
CA PHE A 20 -11.31 -14.25 -3.17
C PHE A 20 -11.83 -12.82 -2.97
N ILE A 21 -11.87 -12.34 -1.73
CA ILE A 21 -12.31 -10.97 -1.40
C ILE A 21 -11.22 -9.96 -1.81
N TYR A 22 -9.94 -10.30 -1.64
CA TYR A 22 -8.84 -9.38 -1.90
C TYR A 22 -8.56 -9.06 -3.38
N SER A 23 -8.86 -9.96 -4.32
CA SER A 23 -8.60 -9.69 -5.75
C SER A 23 -9.62 -8.75 -6.38
N GLN A 24 -10.81 -8.60 -5.77
CA GLN A 24 -11.83 -7.67 -6.27
C GLN A 24 -11.49 -6.21 -5.93
N ASP A 25 -10.94 -5.94 -4.73
CA ASP A 25 -10.63 -4.57 -4.27
C ASP A 25 -9.60 -3.85 -5.13
N ILE A 26 -8.60 -4.56 -5.68
CA ILE A 26 -7.56 -3.93 -6.51
C ILE A 26 -8.12 -3.57 -7.89
N SER A 27 -8.98 -4.41 -8.47
CA SER A 27 -9.58 -4.19 -9.79
C SER A 27 -10.48 -2.95 -9.86
N LEU A 28 -11.19 -2.67 -8.76
CA LEU A 28 -12.03 -1.47 -8.61
C LEU A 28 -11.19 -0.19 -8.48
N PHE A 29 -9.96 -0.26 -7.95
CA PHE A 29 -9.19 0.93 -7.58
C PHE A 29 -8.39 1.56 -8.72
N VAL A 30 -7.85 0.77 -9.67
CA VAL A 30 -6.99 1.34 -10.74
C VAL A 30 -7.82 1.98 -11.88
N LYS A 31 -9.16 1.93 -11.78
CA LYS A 31 -10.06 2.59 -12.73
C LYS A 31 -10.04 4.11 -12.67
N GLU A 32 -9.59 4.71 -11.55
CA GLU A 32 -9.63 6.16 -11.40
C GLU A 32 -8.32 6.73 -10.82
N ASN A 33 -7.83 7.78 -11.48
CA ASN A 33 -6.88 8.81 -11.00
C ASN A 33 -5.39 8.61 -11.35
N THR A 34 -5.06 9.05 -12.56
CA THR A 34 -3.73 9.45 -13.04
C THR A 34 -3.44 10.88 -12.60
N PHE A 35 -2.73 11.15 -11.50
CA PHE A 35 -2.36 12.54 -11.15
C PHE A 35 -1.05 12.69 -10.36
N SER A 36 -0.35 13.76 -10.73
CA SER A 36 0.85 14.36 -10.18
C SER A 36 0.61 15.11 -8.87
N TYR A 37 1.68 15.30 -8.11
CA TYR A 37 1.75 16.09 -6.89
C TYR A 37 1.65 17.59 -7.25
N GLU A 38 0.45 18.17 -7.22
CA GLU A 38 0.33 19.62 -7.04
C GLU A 38 0.28 19.89 -5.54
N GLY A 39 1.33 20.55 -5.06
CA GLY A 39 1.69 20.68 -3.66
C GLY A 39 0.59 21.23 -2.77
N ILE A 40 0.37 20.52 -1.67
CA ILE A 40 -0.36 21.03 -0.51
C ILE A 40 0.62 21.95 0.25
N GLU A 41 0.76 23.20 -0.17
CA GLU A 41 1.30 24.26 0.70
C GLU A 41 0.21 24.69 1.69
N LEU A 42 0.10 24.02 2.82
CA LEU A 42 -0.80 24.45 3.90
C LEU A 42 -0.08 25.44 4.82
N LYS A 43 -0.23 26.73 4.53
CA LYS A 43 0.12 27.80 5.47
C LYS A 43 -0.74 27.68 6.73
N ILE A 44 -0.13 27.29 7.85
CA ILE A 44 -0.77 27.18 9.17
C ILE A 44 -1.05 28.59 9.72
N ASN A 45 -2.13 29.22 9.26
CA ASN A 45 -2.45 30.61 9.60
C ASN A 45 -3.49 30.76 10.73
N ASN A 46 -3.82 29.71 11.50
CA ASN A 46 -4.88 29.79 12.51
C ASN A 46 -4.35 29.58 13.93
N VAL A 47 -4.63 30.53 14.83
CA VAL A 47 -4.13 30.55 16.23
C VAL A 47 -4.54 29.29 17.01
N SER A 48 -5.74 28.76 16.76
CA SER A 48 -6.20 27.50 17.36
C SER A 48 -5.37 26.28 16.94
N LYS A 49 -4.83 26.27 15.71
CA LYS A 49 -3.95 25.19 15.23
C LYS A 49 -2.60 25.21 15.93
N ARG A 50 -2.11 26.39 16.34
CA ARG A 50 -0.82 26.55 17.01
C ARG A 50 -0.85 26.05 18.46
N GLU A 51 -1.93 26.32 19.19
CA GLU A 51 -2.10 25.79 20.56
C GLU A 51 -2.18 24.27 20.57
N THR A 52 -2.94 23.70 19.64
CA THR A 52 -3.07 22.26 19.46
C THR A 52 -1.74 21.60 19.09
N LEU A 53 -0.99 22.20 18.16
CA LEU A 53 0.35 21.74 17.79
C LEU A 53 1.33 21.80 18.97
N ASN A 54 1.31 22.89 19.76
CA ASN A 54 2.19 23.02 20.92
C ASN A 54 2.02 21.87 21.93
N LYS A 55 0.79 21.38 22.17
CA LYS A 55 0.54 20.22 23.04
C LYS A 55 1.19 18.93 22.52
N LEU A 56 1.18 18.72 21.21
CA LEU A 56 1.86 17.59 20.58
C LEU A 56 3.39 17.71 20.73
N LEU A 57 3.93 18.92 20.63
CA LEU A 57 5.36 19.21 20.81
C LEU A 57 5.84 19.14 22.27
N GLU A 58 4.95 19.20 23.25
CA GLU A 58 5.33 18.86 24.64
C GLU A 58 5.73 17.38 24.76
N THR A 59 5.20 16.54 23.86
CA THR A 59 5.44 15.09 23.84
C THR A 59 6.57 14.70 22.87
N TYR A 60 6.73 15.44 21.77
CA TYR A 60 7.72 15.14 20.71
C TYR A 60 8.69 16.31 20.47
N PRO A 61 9.98 16.06 20.17
CA PRO A 61 10.99 17.11 20.05
C PRO A 61 10.59 18.22 19.07
N SER A 62 10.75 19.47 19.48
CA SER A 62 10.41 20.65 18.67
C SER A 62 11.21 20.79 17.37
N SER A 63 12.31 20.05 17.23
CA SER A 63 13.13 20.01 16.02
C SER A 63 12.43 19.38 14.81
N ASN A 64 11.32 18.66 15.01
CA ASN A 64 10.66 17.88 13.95
C ASN A 64 9.32 18.51 13.52
N LEU A 65 9.17 19.81 13.75
CA LEU A 65 7.94 20.56 13.51
C LEU A 65 7.44 20.48 12.07
N ASP A 66 8.36 20.53 11.11
CA ASP A 66 8.04 20.54 9.68
C ASP A 66 7.50 19.19 9.18
N GLU A 67 7.70 18.12 9.97
CA GLU A 67 7.27 16.76 9.67
C GLU A 67 5.84 16.47 10.16
N PHE A 68 5.20 17.40 10.88
CA PHE A 68 3.81 17.27 11.31
C PHE A 68 2.86 17.96 10.33
N HIS A 69 2.06 17.15 9.66
CA HIS A 69 1.09 17.59 8.67
C HIS A 69 -0.32 17.58 9.28
N PRO A 70 -1.00 18.73 9.37
CA PRO A 70 -2.38 18.76 9.83
C PRO A 70 -3.28 17.97 8.86
N PHE A 71 -4.14 17.12 9.42
CA PHE A 71 -5.06 16.28 8.66
C PHE A 71 -6.41 16.19 9.40
N TYR A 72 -7.45 15.73 8.71
CA TYR A 72 -8.74 15.38 9.32
C TYR A 72 -8.94 13.89 9.03
N LEU A 73 -8.58 13.02 9.97
CA LEU A 73 -8.59 11.57 9.78
C LEU A 73 -10.01 11.04 9.86
N ASN A 74 -10.80 11.53 10.83
CA ASN A 74 -12.22 11.22 10.96
C ASN A 74 -13.07 12.39 10.39
N ASN A 75 -14.39 12.23 10.43
CA ASN A 75 -15.35 13.26 10.05
C ASN A 75 -15.74 14.19 11.21
N ASP A 76 -14.88 14.35 12.22
CA ASP A 76 -15.10 15.32 13.29
C ASP A 76 -14.62 16.74 12.89
N SER A 77 -14.71 17.68 13.83
CA SER A 77 -14.29 19.08 13.61
C SER A 77 -12.91 19.40 14.19
N LEU A 78 -12.26 18.42 14.80
CA LEU A 78 -10.96 18.50 15.42
C LEU A 78 -9.88 18.25 14.36
N ILE A 79 -8.71 18.85 14.60
CA ILE A 79 -7.57 18.68 13.70
C ILE A 79 -6.69 17.56 14.22
N ASP A 80 -6.44 16.59 13.36
CA ASP A 80 -5.52 15.48 13.55
C ASP A 80 -4.16 15.83 12.95
N PHE A 81 -3.19 14.93 13.16
CA PHE A 81 -1.87 15.07 12.54
C PHE A 81 -1.39 13.77 11.93
N ILE A 82 -0.64 13.92 10.84
CA ILE A 82 0.19 12.87 10.30
C ILE A 82 1.63 13.33 10.48
N TYR A 83 2.43 12.55 11.18
CA TYR A 83 3.88 12.73 11.20
C TYR A 83 4.49 11.92 10.06
N ASP A 84 5.33 12.52 9.24
CA ASP A 84 6.13 11.84 8.20
C ASP A 84 7.58 12.32 8.31
N GLY A 85 8.42 11.56 9.00
CA GLY A 85 9.78 11.99 9.27
C GLY A 85 10.62 10.89 9.94
N PRO A 86 11.79 11.25 10.50
CA PRO A 86 12.67 10.29 11.16
C PRO A 86 11.98 9.48 12.26
N ILE A 87 12.39 8.23 12.48
CA ILE A 87 11.81 7.39 13.55
C ILE A 87 11.99 8.07 14.92
N ILE A 88 10.86 8.36 15.59
CA ILE A 88 10.83 8.94 16.95
C ILE A 88 10.32 7.97 18.02
N THR A 89 9.65 6.88 17.64
CA THR A 89 9.07 5.94 18.61
C THR A 89 10.09 4.92 19.14
N ASN A 90 11.16 4.65 18.38
CA ASN A 90 12.16 3.63 18.71
C ASN A 90 13.58 4.21 18.57
N PRO A 91 14.13 4.79 19.64
CA PRO A 91 15.48 5.35 19.63
C PRO A 91 16.51 4.28 19.21
N GLY A 92 17.36 4.62 18.24
CA GLY A 92 18.42 3.74 17.74
C GLY A 92 18.05 2.95 16.47
N LEU A 93 16.86 3.15 15.91
CA LEU A 93 16.55 2.75 14.54
C LEU A 93 16.76 3.93 13.60
N ASP A 94 17.45 3.66 12.49
CA ASP A 94 17.60 4.61 11.39
C ASP A 94 16.46 4.40 10.38
N GLY A 95 15.95 5.51 9.83
CA GLY A 95 14.91 5.51 8.80
C GLY A 95 13.79 6.49 9.12
N ASN A 96 12.75 6.43 8.28
CA ASN A 96 11.55 7.24 8.42
C ASN A 96 10.36 6.41 8.91
N GLN A 97 9.42 7.10 9.53
CA GLN A 97 8.17 6.56 10.02
C GLN A 97 7.04 7.54 9.75
N VAL A 98 5.90 6.97 9.37
CA VAL A 98 4.63 7.68 9.31
C VAL A 98 3.82 7.32 10.55
N LEU A 99 3.37 8.31 11.31
CA LEU A 99 2.47 8.14 12.46
C LEU A 99 1.17 8.91 12.24
N PHE A 100 0.05 8.29 12.62
CA PHE A 100 -1.28 8.88 12.52
C PHE A 100 -1.76 9.23 13.91
N PHE A 101 -1.90 10.52 14.19
CA PHE A 101 -2.32 11.06 15.48
C PHE A 101 -3.76 11.53 15.43
N GLU A 102 -4.64 10.89 16.20
CA GLU A 102 -6.01 11.32 16.40
C GLU A 102 -6.10 12.30 17.56
N ASN A 103 -6.82 13.40 17.38
CA ASN A 103 -7.11 14.38 18.41
C ASN A 103 -8.36 13.98 19.19
N LYS A 104 -8.20 13.58 20.44
CA LYS A 104 -9.33 13.29 21.33
C LYS A 104 -9.95 14.60 21.83
N GLU A 105 -11.24 14.61 22.16
CA GLU A 105 -12.00 15.81 22.58
C GLU A 105 -11.37 16.64 23.72
N ASN A 106 -10.46 16.06 24.51
CA ASN A 106 -9.72 16.74 25.58
C ASN A 106 -8.40 17.41 25.10
N GLY A 107 -8.12 17.41 23.80
CA GLY A 107 -6.89 17.91 23.19
C GLY A 107 -5.67 17.02 23.42
N LYS A 108 -5.87 15.76 23.78
CA LYS A 108 -4.81 14.74 23.81
C LYS A 108 -4.72 14.06 22.45
N PHE A 109 -3.50 13.69 22.08
CA PHE A 109 -3.23 12.98 20.85
C PHE A 109 -2.93 11.52 21.12
N GLU A 110 -3.52 10.63 20.33
CA GLU A 110 -3.24 9.20 20.36
C GLU A 110 -2.74 8.72 19.00
N VAL A 111 -1.68 7.91 19.01
CA VAL A 111 -1.20 7.25 17.79
C VAL A 111 -2.14 6.09 17.48
N ILE A 112 -2.90 6.19 16.39
CA ILE A 112 -3.90 5.18 15.99
C ILE A 112 -3.39 4.23 14.91
N ALA A 113 -2.35 4.62 14.18
CA ALA A 113 -1.67 3.79 13.20
C ALA A 113 -0.22 4.24 13.00
N SER A 114 0.59 3.35 12.44
CA SER A 114 1.95 3.67 12.02
C SER A 114 2.37 2.84 10.81
N SER A 115 3.29 3.37 10.01
CA SER A 115 3.97 2.68 8.93
C SER A 115 5.44 3.07 8.95
N TYR A 116 6.33 2.17 8.54
CA TYR A 116 7.69 2.54 8.18
C TYR A 116 7.69 3.25 6.83
N GLY A 117 8.72 4.07 6.60
CA GLY A 117 8.92 4.82 5.37
C GLY A 117 8.34 6.22 5.41
N SER A 118 8.10 6.77 4.21
CA SER A 118 7.51 8.11 4.01
C SER A 118 6.28 8.08 3.11
N ILE A 119 5.40 9.08 3.24
CA ILE A 119 4.21 9.21 2.41
C ILE A 119 4.60 9.65 1.01
N LEU A 120 4.33 8.80 0.03
CA LEU A 120 4.41 9.20 -1.38
C LEU A 120 3.12 9.85 -1.85
N LYS A 121 1.97 9.32 -1.39
CA LYS A 121 0.67 9.75 -1.89
C LYS A 121 -0.44 9.48 -0.89
N VAL A 122 -1.38 10.42 -0.85
CA VAL A 122 -2.66 10.27 -0.16
C VAL A 122 -3.79 10.40 -1.19
N LYS A 123 -4.78 9.52 -1.12
CA LYS A 123 -5.98 9.55 -1.97
C LYS A 123 -7.22 9.38 -1.10
N ARG A 124 -8.15 10.33 -1.16
CA ARG A 124 -9.46 10.23 -0.49
C ARG A 124 -10.53 9.89 -1.50
N ASP A 125 -11.26 8.81 -1.25
CA ASP A 125 -12.49 8.49 -1.97
C ASP A 125 -13.63 9.34 -1.41
N LYS A 126 -14.25 10.14 -2.28
CA LYS A 126 -15.35 11.03 -1.91
C LYS A 126 -16.66 10.29 -1.66
N VAL A 127 -16.82 9.09 -2.20
CA VAL A 127 -18.06 8.31 -2.09
C VAL A 127 -18.05 7.49 -0.81
N SER A 128 -16.99 6.73 -0.56
CA SER A 128 -16.87 5.91 0.65
C SER A 128 -16.33 6.66 1.86
N GLY A 129 -15.70 7.83 1.67
CA GLY A 129 -14.96 8.54 2.71
C GLY A 129 -13.61 7.89 3.06
N SER A 130 -13.29 6.72 2.50
CA SER A 130 -12.03 6.04 2.76
C SER A 130 -10.83 6.84 2.27
N THR A 131 -9.71 6.71 2.97
CA THR A 131 -8.44 7.32 2.56
C THR A 131 -7.38 6.26 2.38
N LEU A 132 -6.78 6.21 1.19
CA LEU A 132 -5.59 5.41 0.92
C LEU A 132 -4.34 6.25 1.14
N PHE A 133 -3.44 5.73 1.96
CA PHE A 133 -2.05 6.17 2.09
C PHE A 133 -1.15 5.20 1.35
N ILE A 134 -0.29 5.74 0.50
CA ILE A 134 0.78 4.99 -0.18
C ILE A 134 2.09 5.46 0.43
N THR A 135 2.77 4.55 1.12
CA THR A 135 4.05 4.82 1.78
C THR A 135 5.17 4.05 1.10
N LEU A 136 6.37 4.61 1.13
CA LEU A 136 7.59 4.02 0.60
C LEU A 136 8.55 3.76 1.74
N ASP A 137 8.78 2.50 2.03
CA ASP A 137 9.85 2.08 2.94
C ASP A 137 11.10 1.78 2.11
N GLU A 138 12.14 2.58 2.30
CA GLU A 138 13.42 2.43 1.60
C GLU A 138 14.27 1.28 2.17
N GLY A 139 13.79 0.64 3.25
CA GLY A 139 14.52 -0.36 4.01
C GLY A 139 15.69 0.24 4.80
N CYS A 140 16.32 -0.59 5.64
CA CYS A 140 17.42 -0.15 6.50
C CYS A 140 18.79 -0.44 5.85
N CYS A 141 19.76 0.43 6.09
CA CYS A 141 21.22 0.23 6.06
C CYS A 141 21.73 -0.92 5.17
N LEU A 142 21.50 -0.85 3.85
CA LEU A 142 21.92 -1.76 2.75
C LEU A 142 20.77 -2.47 2.00
N SER A 143 19.51 -2.15 2.29
CA SER A 143 18.42 -2.61 1.42
C SER A 143 18.52 -1.97 0.03
N ILE A 144 18.64 -2.80 -1.00
CA ILE A 144 18.47 -2.39 -2.41
C ILE A 144 17.02 -2.53 -2.87
N THR A 145 16.14 -2.94 -1.96
CA THR A 145 14.71 -3.13 -2.22
C THR A 145 13.89 -2.16 -1.40
N PHE A 146 12.90 -1.58 -2.08
CA PHE A 146 11.96 -0.66 -1.51
C PHE A 146 10.61 -1.37 -1.44
N ASP A 147 9.88 -1.12 -0.36
CA ASP A 147 8.54 -1.65 -0.17
C ASP A 147 7.51 -0.54 -0.34
N LEU A 148 6.66 -0.70 -1.34
CA LEU A 148 5.48 0.13 -1.50
C LEU A 148 4.37 -0.45 -0.64
N ASN A 149 3.99 0.30 0.39
CA ASN A 149 2.95 -0.05 1.33
C ASN A 149 1.67 0.70 0.98
N PHE A 150 0.54 0.01 1.06
CA PHE A 150 -0.78 0.59 0.88
C PHE A 150 -1.54 0.41 2.18
N MET A 151 -1.98 1.51 2.76
CA MET A 151 -2.71 1.53 4.01
C MET A 151 -4.04 2.26 3.79
N TRP A 152 -5.14 1.53 4.00
CA TRP A 152 -6.49 2.05 3.87
C TRP A 152 -7.00 2.43 5.24
N MET A 153 -7.46 3.67 5.37
CA MET A 153 -8.21 4.17 6.50
C MET A 153 -9.69 4.17 6.13
N ILE A 154 -10.48 3.45 6.92
CA ILE A 154 -11.92 3.34 6.77
C ILE A 154 -12.55 3.76 8.09
N GLU A 155 -13.46 4.73 8.03
CA GLU A 155 -14.26 5.16 9.16
C GLU A 155 -15.57 4.37 9.17
N ASN A 156 -15.87 3.70 10.28
CA ASN A 156 -17.11 2.96 10.49
C ASN A 156 -17.70 3.35 11.85
N ASN A 157 -18.87 4.00 11.86
CA ASN A 157 -19.55 4.44 13.08
C ASN A 157 -18.63 5.19 14.05
N ASP A 158 -17.94 6.22 13.56
CA ASP A 158 -16.99 7.05 14.31
C ASP A 158 -15.72 6.33 14.81
N GLU A 159 -15.52 5.06 14.43
CA GLU A 159 -14.26 4.33 14.66
C GLU A 159 -13.39 4.30 13.39
N LEU A 160 -12.14 4.74 13.54
CA LEU A 160 -11.13 4.63 12.50
C LEU A 160 -10.51 3.23 12.51
N SER A 161 -10.51 2.58 11.35
CA SER A 161 -9.85 1.30 11.13
C SER A 161 -8.80 1.42 10.04
N PHE A 162 -7.63 0.84 10.27
CA PHE A 162 -6.53 0.82 9.32
C PHE A 162 -6.31 -0.61 8.82
N THR A 163 -6.31 -0.78 7.51
CA THR A 163 -6.00 -2.05 6.86
C THR A 163 -4.76 -1.89 5.98
N HIS A 164 -3.75 -2.71 6.25
CA HIS A 164 -2.54 -2.75 5.45
C HIS A 164 -2.67 -3.83 4.37
N SER A 165 -2.28 -3.50 3.14
CA SER A 165 -2.05 -4.53 2.12
C SER A 165 -0.66 -5.13 2.29
N SER A 166 -0.44 -6.37 1.83
CA SER A 166 0.91 -6.92 1.72
C SER A 166 1.79 -5.99 0.89
N PRO A 167 3.00 -5.65 1.37
CA PRO A 167 3.91 -4.74 0.67
C PRO A 167 4.19 -5.22 -0.74
N ILE A 168 4.37 -4.27 -1.65
CA ILE A 168 4.88 -4.55 -3.00
C ILE A 168 6.37 -4.24 -3.00
N GLN A 169 7.18 -5.28 -3.06
CA GLN A 169 8.63 -5.14 -3.08
C GLN A 169 9.12 -4.91 -4.50
N TYR A 170 9.99 -3.92 -4.66
CA TYR A 170 10.70 -3.69 -5.90
C TYR A 170 12.14 -3.22 -5.69
N ASN A 171 12.98 -3.41 -6.70
CA ASN A 171 14.37 -2.94 -6.70
C ASN A 171 14.43 -1.59 -7.43
N ILE A 172 14.84 -0.51 -6.74
CA ILE A 172 14.81 0.85 -7.30
C ILE A 172 15.82 1.07 -8.43
N GLU A 173 16.95 0.36 -8.39
CA GLU A 173 18.04 0.54 -9.35
C GLU A 173 17.70 -0.07 -10.71
N THR A 174 16.88 -1.12 -10.70
CA THR A 174 16.63 -1.95 -11.89
C THR A 174 15.19 -1.90 -12.37
N LEU A 175 14.22 -1.55 -11.52
CA LEU A 175 12.81 -1.53 -11.90
C LEU A 175 12.47 -0.28 -12.73
N TYR A 176 12.10 -0.51 -13.99
CA TYR A 176 11.55 0.51 -14.85
C TYR A 176 10.11 0.83 -14.45
N PHE A 177 9.87 1.93 -13.74
CA PHE A 177 8.50 2.32 -13.40
C PHE A 177 7.71 2.81 -14.62
N PRO A 178 6.43 2.45 -14.75
CA PRO A 178 5.57 3.01 -15.79
C PRO A 178 5.42 4.53 -15.58
N LYS A 179 5.72 5.32 -16.62
CA LYS A 179 5.57 6.79 -16.58
C LYS A 179 4.13 7.27 -16.45
N HIS A 180 3.17 6.44 -16.88
CA HIS A 180 1.75 6.72 -16.80
C HIS A 180 1.03 5.45 -16.32
N GLY A 181 0.26 5.55 -15.23
CA GLY A 181 -0.68 4.51 -14.81
C GLY A 181 -2.02 4.80 -15.46
N ASN A 182 -2.38 4.07 -16.52
CA ASN A 182 -3.58 4.39 -17.29
C ASN A 182 -4.36 3.14 -17.69
N ILE A 183 -4.57 2.23 -16.74
CA ILE A 183 -5.34 1.00 -16.98
C ILE A 183 -6.22 0.68 -15.78
N GLU A 184 -7.51 0.53 -16.04
CA GLU A 184 -8.48 -0.18 -15.21
C GLU A 184 -7.88 -1.51 -14.75
N ALA A 185 -7.69 -1.72 -13.45
CA ALA A 185 -6.91 -2.87 -12.98
C ALA A 185 -7.54 -4.16 -13.49
N LEU A 186 -6.77 -4.87 -14.30
CA LEU A 186 -7.23 -6.06 -14.98
C LEU A 186 -6.63 -7.26 -14.28
N ASN A 187 -7.48 -8.13 -13.73
CA ASN A 187 -7.04 -9.40 -13.20
C ASN A 187 -6.56 -10.28 -14.36
N PHE A 188 -5.48 -11.02 -14.14
CA PHE A 188 -4.95 -11.95 -15.14
C PHE A 188 -4.44 -13.23 -14.49
N LYS A 189 -4.27 -14.25 -15.33
CA LYS A 189 -3.55 -15.48 -15.00
C LYS A 189 -2.47 -15.77 -16.03
N VAL A 190 -1.37 -16.38 -15.59
CA VAL A 190 -0.25 -16.80 -16.44
C VAL A 190 -0.66 -18.03 -17.26
N LEU A 191 -0.41 -18.00 -18.58
CA LEU A 191 -0.81 -19.07 -19.51
C LEU A 191 0.19 -20.21 -19.62
N HIS A 192 1.47 -19.95 -19.35
CA HIS A 192 2.57 -20.87 -19.58
C HIS A 192 3.41 -21.07 -18.31
N ASN A 193 4.10 -22.21 -18.23
CA ASN A 193 5.11 -22.39 -17.20
C ASN A 193 6.36 -21.59 -17.54
N ASN A 194 7.13 -21.27 -16.51
CA ASN A 194 8.45 -20.67 -16.58
C ASN A 194 8.43 -19.28 -17.21
N TYR A 195 7.46 -18.47 -16.79
CA TYR A 195 7.28 -17.13 -17.32
C TYR A 195 7.86 -16.07 -16.40
N ASN A 196 8.79 -15.29 -16.95
CA ASN A 196 9.61 -14.38 -16.15
C ASN A 196 8.90 -13.03 -15.92
N LEU A 197 8.78 -12.66 -14.65
CA LEU A 197 8.58 -11.29 -14.21
C LEU A 197 9.90 -10.54 -14.38
N ARG A 198 9.87 -9.37 -15.01
CA ARG A 198 11.08 -8.60 -15.32
C ARG A 198 11.08 -7.23 -14.68
N SER A 199 12.27 -6.70 -14.40
CA SER A 199 12.42 -5.32 -13.88
C SER A 199 12.21 -4.28 -14.98
N SER A 200 12.37 -4.63 -16.25
CA SER A 200 12.10 -3.73 -17.37
C SER A 200 11.38 -4.43 -18.53
N PRO A 201 10.67 -3.70 -19.41
CA PRO A 201 10.06 -4.28 -20.60
C PRO A 201 11.10 -4.57 -21.70
N PHE A 202 12.36 -4.20 -21.50
CA PHE A 202 13.45 -4.46 -22.43
C PHE A 202 14.06 -5.83 -22.10
N ILE A 203 14.13 -6.75 -23.05
CA ILE A 203 14.63 -8.11 -22.75
C ILE A 203 16.15 -8.06 -22.58
N GLN A 204 16.61 -8.23 -21.35
CA GLN A 204 18.02 -8.34 -20.96
C GLN A 204 18.15 -9.58 -20.05
N ASP A 205 19.34 -10.18 -19.97
CA ASP A 205 19.54 -11.41 -19.19
C ASP A 205 19.51 -11.17 -17.68
N ASP A 206 19.88 -9.97 -17.25
CA ASP A 206 19.99 -9.53 -15.86
C ASP A 206 18.72 -8.89 -15.30
N ASN A 207 17.65 -8.80 -16.10
CA ASN A 207 16.43 -8.11 -15.70
C ASN A 207 15.31 -9.05 -15.23
N ILE A 208 15.59 -10.34 -15.01
CA ILE A 208 14.61 -11.30 -14.47
C ILE A 208 14.54 -11.14 -12.96
N ILE A 209 13.34 -10.82 -12.45
CA ILE A 209 13.06 -10.73 -11.02
C ILE A 209 12.73 -12.11 -10.46
N GLU A 210 11.81 -12.81 -11.13
CA GLU A 210 11.26 -14.08 -10.65
C GLU A 210 10.56 -14.82 -11.80
N GLU A 211 10.41 -16.13 -11.63
CA GLU A 211 9.73 -17.01 -12.57
C GLU A 211 8.37 -17.46 -12.01
N TYR A 212 7.33 -17.41 -12.85
CA TYR A 212 5.96 -17.81 -12.50
C TYR A 212 5.46 -18.97 -13.35
N HIS A 213 4.51 -19.72 -12.83
CA HIS A 213 3.94 -20.91 -13.46
C HIS A 213 2.52 -20.68 -13.98
N LYS A 214 2.05 -21.60 -14.82
CA LYS A 214 0.70 -21.56 -15.37
C LYS A 214 -0.34 -21.52 -14.25
N GLY A 215 -1.26 -20.57 -14.35
CA GLY A 215 -2.34 -20.37 -13.38
C GLY A 215 -1.97 -19.51 -12.18
N ASP A 216 -0.73 -19.03 -12.08
CA ASP A 216 -0.42 -17.91 -11.18
C ASP A 216 -1.15 -16.66 -11.63
N ARG A 217 -1.48 -15.80 -10.67
CA ARG A 217 -2.42 -14.68 -10.85
C ARG A 217 -1.76 -13.37 -10.48
N GLY A 218 -2.36 -12.30 -10.95
CA GLY A 218 -1.98 -10.95 -10.56
C GLY A 218 -2.91 -9.92 -11.16
N VAL A 219 -2.51 -8.67 -10.99
CA VAL A 219 -3.24 -7.51 -11.48
C VAL A 219 -2.35 -6.67 -12.39
N VAL A 220 -2.87 -6.29 -13.55
CA VAL A 220 -2.24 -5.32 -14.45
C VAL A 220 -2.53 -3.92 -13.93
N VAL A 221 -1.50 -3.07 -13.82
CA VAL A 221 -1.67 -1.67 -13.39
C VAL A 221 -1.15 -0.65 -14.39
N SER A 222 -0.36 -1.07 -15.39
CA SER A 222 0.01 -0.22 -16.53
C SER A 222 0.39 -1.06 -17.75
N THR A 223 0.44 -0.43 -18.93
CA THR A 223 1.00 -1.02 -20.14
C THR A 223 2.11 -0.17 -20.71
N PHE A 224 3.06 -0.84 -21.35
CA PHE A 224 4.02 -0.25 -22.25
C PHE A 224 3.93 -0.97 -23.59
N LYS A 225 3.71 -0.22 -24.66
CA LYS A 225 3.68 -0.76 -26.03
C LYS A 225 5.01 -0.45 -26.70
N SER A 226 5.76 -1.49 -27.05
CA SER A 226 6.82 -1.41 -28.04
C SER A 226 6.28 -1.84 -29.42
N ASP A 227 7.05 -1.62 -30.47
CA ASP A 227 6.62 -1.81 -31.87
C ASP A 227 5.97 -3.18 -32.15
N GLU A 228 6.42 -4.24 -31.47
CA GLU A 228 5.90 -5.60 -31.69
C GLU A 228 5.18 -6.20 -30.48
N ARG A 229 5.20 -5.56 -29.32
CA ARG A 229 4.80 -6.20 -28.06
C ARG A 229 4.13 -5.24 -27.09
N VAL A 230 3.05 -5.74 -26.49
CA VAL A 230 2.42 -5.10 -25.33
C VAL A 230 2.97 -5.75 -24.07
N TRP A 231 3.58 -4.93 -23.23
CA TRP A 231 4.06 -5.27 -21.90
C TRP A 231 3.07 -4.74 -20.87
N TRP A 232 2.77 -5.55 -19.88
CA TRP A 232 1.95 -5.24 -18.72
C TRP A 232 2.88 -5.07 -17.54
N PHE A 233 2.78 -3.93 -16.86
CA PHE A 233 3.33 -3.79 -15.53
C PHE A 233 2.32 -4.40 -14.56
N VAL A 234 2.74 -5.44 -13.85
CA VAL A 234 1.88 -6.31 -13.07
C VAL A 234 2.31 -6.33 -11.61
N ILE A 235 1.35 -6.61 -10.74
CA ILE A 235 1.56 -6.98 -9.34
C ILE A 235 1.09 -8.42 -9.21
N MET A 236 1.98 -9.32 -8.81
CA MET A 236 1.68 -10.74 -8.71
C MET A 236 1.00 -11.06 -7.38
N ASP A 237 0.00 -11.94 -7.42
CA ASP A 237 -0.64 -12.49 -6.22
C ASP A 237 0.33 -13.43 -5.52
N ASN A 238 0.43 -13.29 -4.20
CA ASN A 238 1.41 -14.03 -3.44
C ASN A 238 0.93 -15.46 -3.15
N LYS A 239 1.74 -16.48 -3.48
CA LYS A 239 1.53 -17.86 -3.02
C LYS A 239 2.62 -18.37 -2.08
N VAL A 240 3.79 -17.73 -2.01
CA VAL A 240 4.99 -18.31 -1.38
C VAL A 240 5.76 -17.34 -0.48
N SER A 241 5.71 -16.03 -0.71
CA SER A 241 6.43 -15.03 0.10
C SER A 241 5.47 -14.20 0.96
N LEU A 242 6.01 -13.30 1.78
CA LEU A 242 5.22 -12.31 2.54
C LEU A 242 4.99 -11.01 1.77
N SER A 243 5.77 -10.74 0.71
CA SER A 243 5.72 -9.52 -0.11
C SER A 243 5.31 -9.81 -1.56
N ARG A 244 4.36 -9.04 -2.08
CA ARG A 244 4.00 -9.14 -3.51
C ARG A 244 5.15 -8.59 -4.34
N LYS A 245 5.39 -9.18 -5.50
CA LYS A 245 6.38 -8.68 -6.46
C LYS A 245 5.67 -7.93 -7.58
N CYS A 246 6.33 -6.89 -8.10
CA CYS A 246 5.87 -6.19 -9.29
C CYS A 246 6.97 -6.13 -10.34
N GLY A 247 6.56 -5.92 -11.59
CA GLY A 247 7.47 -5.92 -12.73
C GLY A 247 6.71 -5.98 -14.04
N TRP A 248 7.45 -6.18 -15.12
CA TRP A 248 6.95 -6.26 -16.49
C TRP A 248 6.79 -7.71 -16.93
N MET A 249 5.65 -7.97 -17.54
CA MET A 249 5.31 -9.23 -18.18
C MET A 249 4.72 -8.95 -19.56
N SER A 250 5.05 -9.76 -20.57
CA SER A 250 4.42 -9.63 -21.88
C SER A 250 3.01 -10.18 -21.85
N SER A 251 2.06 -9.36 -22.28
CA SER A 251 0.63 -9.70 -22.42
C SER A 251 0.36 -10.97 -23.22
N ARG A 252 1.25 -11.37 -24.15
CA ARG A 252 1.10 -12.60 -24.96
C ARG A 252 1.06 -13.88 -24.13
N TYR A 253 1.55 -13.83 -22.89
CA TYR A 253 1.63 -14.98 -21.98
C TYR A 253 0.60 -14.90 -20.85
N LEU A 254 -0.29 -13.92 -20.89
CA LEU A 254 -1.25 -13.63 -19.84
C LEU A 254 -2.67 -13.66 -20.41
N GLU A 255 -3.62 -14.16 -19.63
CA GLU A 255 -5.04 -14.16 -19.96
C GLU A 255 -5.79 -13.37 -18.90
N SER A 256 -6.43 -12.28 -19.32
CA SER A 256 -7.30 -11.49 -18.46
C SER A 256 -8.62 -12.20 -18.22
N TYR A 257 -9.21 -12.00 -17.04
CA TYR A 257 -10.52 -12.57 -16.68
C TYR A 257 -11.33 -11.63 -15.79
#